data_AF-A0A1X0MS58-F1
#
_entry.id   AF-A0A1X0MS58-F1
#
_cell.length_a   1.000
_cell.length_b   1.000
_cell.length_c   1.000
_cell.angle_alpha   90.00
_cell.angle_beta   90.00
_cell.angle_gamma   90.00
#
_symmetry.space_group_name_H-M   'P 1'
#
loop_
_entity.id
_entity.type
_entity.pdbx_description
1 polymer ?
#
loop_
_entity_poly.entity_id
_entity_poly.type
_entity_poly.pdbx_seq_one_letter_code
_entity_poly.pdbx_strand_id
1 'polypeptide(L)'
;MRSRLYSFLSCLLLSAAAVQTAHAVDITQQRKYYDEAKRALAKGDSGPYQMYSTALADYPLEPYLEYDELTARLKTASNAEIEKFLAEHGDLPQANWMKLRWLRWLAERGDWQPFVKYYDPKMNFVELDCLYGQYQLNNNKRAEGYASAEKLWMTGKTLPAACDGFFAQWAAAGQLTEQKRWQRAKLAAQARNYSLANTLVNSLNSLAPQGKLLVAVA
;
A
#
# COMPACT_ATOMS: atom_id res chain seq x y z
N MET A 1 0.75 20.60 -88.09
CA MET A 1 2.21 20.32 -88.09
C MET A 1 2.82 20.89 -86.81
N ARG A 2 3.58 20.06 -86.08
CA ARG A 2 4.60 20.41 -85.06
C ARG A 2 4.06 20.93 -83.71
N SER A 3 3.81 20.04 -82.75
CA SER A 3 4.78 19.54 -81.75
C SER A 3 5.17 20.60 -80.72
N ARG A 4 4.77 20.37 -79.46
CA ARG A 4 5.56 20.59 -78.23
C ARG A 4 4.79 19.98 -77.05
N LEU A 5 4.91 18.65 -76.96
CA LEU A 5 5.01 17.96 -75.67
C LEU A 5 6.13 18.63 -74.84
N TYR A 6 6.15 18.38 -73.52
CA TYR A 6 7.09 18.94 -72.52
C TYR A 6 6.64 20.23 -71.83
N SER A 7 5.57 20.15 -71.04
CA SER A 7 5.37 21.04 -69.89
C SER A 7 4.58 20.35 -68.77
N PHE A 8 4.98 19.12 -68.43
CA PHE A 8 4.47 18.36 -67.27
C PHE A 8 5.63 17.75 -66.46
N LEU A 9 6.76 18.45 -66.40
CA LEU A 9 7.99 17.99 -65.71
C LEU A 9 8.71 19.18 -65.06
N SER A 10 8.09 19.81 -64.07
CA SER A 10 8.79 20.62 -63.06
C SER A 10 7.80 21.13 -62.03
N CYS A 11 7.50 20.29 -61.04
CA CYS A 11 7.22 20.68 -59.64
C CYS A 11 7.04 19.42 -58.78
N LEU A 12 7.83 18.37 -59.04
CA LEU A 12 8.10 17.31 -58.07
C LEU A 12 9.33 17.73 -57.28
N LEU A 13 9.25 18.89 -56.60
CA LEU A 13 10.23 19.29 -55.61
C LEU A 13 10.02 18.37 -54.42
N LEU A 14 10.93 17.40 -54.29
CA LEU A 14 11.07 16.49 -53.18
C LEU A 14 10.94 17.25 -51.85
N SER A 15 9.80 17.10 -51.18
CA SER A 15 9.74 17.23 -49.73
C SER A 15 10.45 16.01 -49.14
N ALA A 16 11.78 16.04 -49.10
CA ALA A 16 12.55 15.15 -48.24
C ALA A 16 12.30 15.60 -46.79
N ALA A 17 11.18 15.15 -46.21
CA ALA A 17 11.02 15.15 -44.77
C ALA A 17 12.13 14.25 -44.22
N ALA A 18 13.19 14.85 -43.68
CA ALA A 18 14.15 14.13 -42.88
C ALA A 18 13.37 13.54 -41.70
N VAL A 19 13.03 12.25 -41.79
CA VAL A 19 12.55 11.49 -40.64
C VAL A 19 13.72 11.45 -39.67
N GLN A 20 13.76 12.41 -38.76
CA GLN A 20 14.64 12.34 -37.61
C GLN A 20 14.17 11.14 -36.80
N THR A 21 14.84 10.02 -36.96
CA THR A 21 14.72 8.90 -36.04
C THR A 21 15.22 9.41 -34.70
N ALA A 22 14.30 9.75 -33.80
CA ALA A 22 14.64 9.99 -32.40
C ALA A 22 15.28 8.70 -31.89
N HIS A 23 16.61 8.69 -31.79
CA HIS A 23 17.31 7.57 -31.20
C HIS A 23 16.98 7.57 -29.71
N ALA A 24 16.33 6.52 -29.24
CA ALA A 24 16.19 6.26 -27.82
C ALA A 24 17.56 6.34 -27.15
N VAL A 25 17.62 6.92 -25.95
CA VAL A 25 18.85 7.03 -25.18
C VAL A 25 19.44 5.64 -24.98
N ASP A 26 20.73 5.45 -25.26
CA ASP A 26 21.36 4.14 -25.09
C ASP A 26 21.22 3.63 -23.64
N ILE A 27 21.04 2.32 -23.50
CA ILE A 27 20.80 1.65 -22.21
C ILE A 27 21.91 1.92 -21.18
N THR A 28 23.15 2.15 -21.64
CA THR A 28 24.27 2.52 -20.76
C THR A 28 24.08 3.89 -20.13
N GLN A 29 23.52 4.83 -20.90
CA GLN A 29 23.24 6.18 -20.43
C GLN A 29 21.98 6.20 -19.55
N GLN A 30 20.93 5.44 -19.89
CA GLN A 30 19.76 5.26 -19.04
C GLN A 30 20.15 4.71 -17.66
N ARG A 31 21.07 3.75 -17.60
CA ARG A 31 21.57 3.22 -16.31
C ARG A 31 22.20 4.31 -15.43
N LYS A 32 22.98 5.22 -16.02
CA LYS A 32 23.58 6.35 -15.27
C LYS A 32 22.51 7.30 -14.75
N TYR A 33 21.52 7.65 -15.58
CA TYR A 33 20.39 8.48 -15.18
C TYR A 33 19.58 7.84 -14.06
N TYR A 34 19.31 6.54 -14.17
CA TYR A 34 18.64 5.77 -13.12
C TYR A 34 19.41 5.80 -11.80
N ASP A 35 20.72 5.52 -11.83
CA ASP A 35 21.56 5.49 -10.63
C ASP A 35 21.64 6.88 -9.96
N GLU A 36 21.67 7.95 -10.75
CA GLU A 36 21.63 9.32 -10.24
C GLU A 36 20.29 9.66 -9.62
N ALA A 37 19.18 9.41 -10.33
CA ALA A 37 17.83 9.62 -9.84
C ALA A 37 17.56 8.85 -8.55
N LYS A 38 17.97 7.58 -8.48
CA LYS A 38 17.83 6.75 -7.28
C LYS A 38 18.58 7.34 -6.08
N ARG A 39 19.82 7.81 -6.27
CA ARG A 39 20.60 8.45 -5.19
C ARG A 39 19.98 9.78 -4.74
N ALA A 40 19.38 10.53 -5.65
CA ALA A 40 18.71 11.78 -5.34
C ALA A 40 17.39 11.54 -4.57
N LEU A 41 16.57 10.59 -5.02
CA LEU A 41 15.33 10.19 -4.34
C LEU A 41 15.58 9.70 -2.92
N ALA A 42 16.65 8.93 -2.70
CA ALA A 42 17.07 8.50 -1.37
C ALA A 42 17.41 9.68 -0.41
N LYS A 43 17.65 10.88 -0.94
CA LYS A 43 17.89 12.12 -0.20
C LYS A 43 16.68 13.06 -0.19
N GLY A 44 15.54 12.63 -0.75
CA GLY A 44 14.34 13.45 -0.87
C GLY A 44 14.33 14.43 -2.05
N ASP A 45 15.26 14.29 -3.00
CA ASP A 45 15.35 15.12 -4.20
C ASP A 45 14.80 14.36 -5.42
N SER A 46 13.61 14.75 -5.89
CA SER A 46 12.99 14.18 -7.09
C SER A 46 13.43 14.87 -8.40
N GLY A 47 14.24 15.94 -8.33
CA GLY A 47 14.64 16.73 -9.49
C GLY A 47 15.32 15.90 -10.58
N PRO A 48 16.35 15.09 -10.28
CA PRO A 48 16.98 14.23 -11.28
C PRO A 48 16.03 13.19 -11.90
N TYR A 49 15.11 12.63 -11.12
CA TYR A 49 14.10 11.71 -11.67
C TYR A 49 13.18 12.41 -12.67
N GLN A 50 12.65 13.59 -12.32
CA GLN A 50 11.80 14.38 -13.21
C GLN A 50 12.53 14.78 -14.49
N MET A 51 13.79 15.22 -14.37
CA MET A 51 14.65 15.60 -15.49
C MET A 51 14.90 14.44 -16.46
N TYR A 52 15.04 13.21 -15.95
CA TYR A 52 15.33 12.03 -16.76
C TYR A 52 14.10 11.19 -17.15
N SER A 53 12.90 11.59 -16.74
CA SER A 53 11.66 10.82 -16.95
C SER A 53 11.45 10.35 -18.39
N THR A 54 11.58 11.23 -19.38
CA THR A 54 11.45 10.86 -20.80
C THR A 54 12.54 9.91 -21.27
N ALA A 55 13.77 10.08 -20.78
CA ALA A 55 14.90 9.22 -21.14
C ALA A 55 14.82 7.84 -20.48
N LEU A 56 14.05 7.69 -19.40
CA LEU A 56 13.88 6.46 -18.65
C LEU A 56 12.56 5.74 -18.95
N ALA A 57 11.69 6.29 -19.81
CA ALA A 57 10.33 5.79 -20.02
C ALA A 57 10.25 4.32 -20.48
N ASP A 58 11.26 3.81 -21.18
CA ASP A 58 11.40 2.41 -21.60
C ASP A 58 12.46 1.63 -20.80
N TYR A 59 13.04 2.25 -19.76
CA TYR A 59 14.03 1.60 -18.91
C TYR A 59 13.35 0.61 -17.94
N PRO A 60 13.73 -0.69 -17.93
CA PRO A 60 12.96 -1.70 -17.19
C PRO A 60 12.79 -1.49 -15.69
N LEU A 61 13.68 -0.72 -15.05
CA LEU A 61 13.63 -0.45 -13.62
C LEU A 61 13.04 0.92 -13.28
N GLU A 62 12.65 1.73 -14.27
CA GLU A 62 12.03 3.04 -14.03
C GLU A 62 10.84 2.98 -13.04
N PRO A 63 9.95 1.95 -13.06
CA PRO A 63 8.84 1.87 -12.10
C PRO A 63 9.27 1.81 -10.63
N TYR A 64 10.52 1.43 -10.35
CA TYR A 64 11.07 1.49 -8.99
C TYR A 64 11.37 2.94 -8.55
N LEU A 65 11.77 3.82 -9.46
CA LEU A 65 11.93 5.25 -9.17
C LEU A 65 10.57 5.90 -8.94
N GLU A 66 9.57 5.58 -9.78
CA GLU A 66 8.20 6.07 -9.58
C GLU A 66 7.65 5.63 -8.23
N TYR A 67 7.84 4.35 -7.85
CA TYR A 67 7.45 3.85 -6.53
C TYR A 67 8.09 4.65 -5.38
N ASP A 68 9.40 4.90 -5.44
CA ASP A 68 10.14 5.61 -4.40
C ASP A 68 9.69 7.08 -4.31
N GLU A 69 9.54 7.75 -5.45
CA GLU A 69 9.07 9.14 -5.54
C GLU A 69 7.65 9.28 -4.99
N LEU A 70 6.72 8.43 -5.47
CA LEU A 70 5.32 8.46 -5.08
C LEU A 70 5.14 8.10 -3.60
N THR A 71 5.96 7.19 -3.08
CA THR A 71 5.98 6.87 -1.64
C THR A 71 6.44 8.07 -0.82
N ALA A 72 7.47 8.80 -1.26
CA ALA A 72 8.00 9.95 -0.54
C ALA A 72 6.99 11.09 -0.42
N ARG A 73 6.19 11.32 -1.47
CA ARG A 73 5.15 12.37 -1.49
C ARG A 73 3.72 11.84 -1.32
N LEU A 74 3.54 10.63 -0.80
CA LEU A 74 2.23 9.95 -0.73
C LEU A 74 1.11 10.82 -0.14
N LYS A 75 1.42 11.67 0.85
CA LYS A 75 0.43 12.52 1.51
C LYS A 75 -0.13 13.65 0.62
N THR A 76 0.63 14.06 -0.40
CA THR A 76 0.24 15.10 -1.35
C THR A 76 -0.13 14.54 -2.72
N ALA A 77 0.21 13.27 -3.01
CA ALA A 77 -0.26 12.56 -4.20
C ALA A 77 -1.79 12.45 -4.21
N SER A 78 -2.37 12.58 -5.41
CA SER A 78 -3.79 12.37 -5.64
C SER A 78 -4.12 10.87 -5.70
N ASN A 79 -5.38 10.51 -5.42
CA ASN A 79 -5.83 9.13 -5.58
C ASN A 79 -5.62 8.64 -7.03
N ALA A 80 -5.83 9.51 -8.02
CA ALA A 80 -5.65 9.15 -9.43
C ALA A 80 -4.20 8.73 -9.77
N GLU A 81 -3.19 9.38 -9.18
CA GLU A 81 -1.78 8.99 -9.37
C GLU A 81 -1.49 7.62 -8.76
N ILE A 82 -1.95 7.36 -7.53
CA ILE A 82 -1.76 6.05 -6.88
C ILE A 82 -2.51 4.95 -7.63
N GLU A 83 -3.75 5.22 -8.04
CA GLU A 83 -4.56 4.29 -8.82
C GLU A 83 -3.91 3.95 -10.17
N LYS A 84 -3.35 4.96 -10.85
CA LYS A 84 -2.59 4.77 -12.10
C LYS A 84 -1.37 3.88 -11.86
N PHE A 85 -0.52 4.23 -10.89
CA PHE A 85 0.66 3.44 -10.54
C PHE A 85 0.30 1.98 -10.24
N LEU A 86 -0.75 1.74 -9.45
CA LEU A 86 -1.17 0.38 -9.10
C LEU A 86 -1.79 -0.39 -10.28
N ALA A 87 -2.37 0.31 -11.25
CA ALA A 87 -2.90 -0.31 -12.46
C ALA A 87 -1.78 -0.70 -13.45
N GLU A 88 -0.76 0.16 -13.58
CA GLU A 88 0.36 -0.04 -14.51
C GLU A 88 1.45 -0.95 -13.94
N HIS A 89 1.65 -0.93 -12.61
CA HIS A 89 2.78 -1.57 -11.92
C HIS A 89 2.35 -2.44 -10.73
N GLY A 90 1.13 -2.97 -10.78
CA GLY A 90 0.56 -3.82 -9.73
C GLY A 90 1.27 -5.18 -9.57
N ASP A 91 2.10 -5.58 -10.52
CA ASP A 91 2.92 -6.79 -10.53
C ASP A 91 4.26 -6.62 -9.82
N LEU A 92 4.67 -5.39 -9.51
CA LEU A 92 5.89 -5.15 -8.75
C LEU A 92 5.82 -5.83 -7.38
N PRO A 93 6.91 -6.48 -6.92
CA PRO A 93 6.94 -7.12 -5.59
C PRO A 93 6.53 -6.17 -4.45
N GLN A 94 6.80 -4.87 -4.62
CA GLN A 94 6.48 -3.83 -3.63
C GLN A 94 5.12 -3.12 -3.84
N ALA A 95 4.34 -3.47 -4.86
CA ALA A 95 3.05 -2.82 -5.12
C ALA A 95 2.07 -2.93 -3.93
N ASN A 96 2.05 -4.08 -3.25
CA ASN A 96 1.24 -4.26 -2.04
C ASN A 96 1.69 -3.36 -0.88
N TRP A 97 2.98 -3.00 -0.79
CA TRP A 97 3.45 -2.03 0.19
C TRP A 97 3.01 -0.60 -0.15
N MET A 98 2.87 -0.25 -1.43
CA MET A 98 2.22 1.01 -1.84
C MET A 98 0.76 1.01 -1.40
N LYS A 99 0.01 -0.05 -1.71
CA LYS A 99 -1.39 -0.22 -1.27
C LYS A 99 -1.54 -0.08 0.23
N LEU A 100 -0.70 -0.74 1.04
CA LEU A 100 -0.72 -0.63 2.50
C LEU A 100 -0.61 0.83 2.96
N ARG A 101 0.41 1.56 2.46
CA ARG A 101 0.63 2.96 2.87
C ARG A 101 -0.51 3.86 2.43
N TRP A 102 -0.99 3.70 1.19
CA TRP A 102 -2.09 4.49 0.67
C TRP A 102 -3.40 4.22 1.41
N LEU A 103 -3.76 2.97 1.65
CA LEU A 103 -4.96 2.61 2.40
C LEU A 103 -4.90 3.08 3.86
N ARG A 104 -3.73 3.01 4.51
CA ARG A 104 -3.52 3.62 5.84
C ARG A 104 -3.81 5.12 5.78
N TRP A 105 -3.24 5.81 4.79
CA TRP A 105 -3.46 7.24 4.61
C TRP A 105 -4.95 7.55 4.38
N LEU A 106 -5.64 6.82 3.51
CA LEU A 106 -7.09 7.00 3.28
C LEU A 106 -7.90 6.83 4.57
N ALA A 107 -7.59 5.82 5.38
CA ALA A 107 -8.27 5.61 6.66
C ALA A 107 -8.02 6.75 7.66
N GLU A 108 -6.78 7.26 7.74
CA GLU A 108 -6.42 8.40 8.62
C GLU A 108 -7.23 9.67 8.31
N ARG A 109 -7.55 9.93 7.04
CA ARG A 109 -8.39 11.07 6.59
C ARG A 109 -9.87 10.73 6.46
N GLY A 110 -10.28 9.51 6.77
CA GLY A 110 -11.68 9.07 6.69
C GLY A 110 -12.22 8.91 5.25
N ASP A 111 -11.34 8.79 4.26
CA ASP A 111 -11.72 8.59 2.86
C ASP A 111 -12.03 7.11 2.59
N TRP A 112 -13.19 6.66 3.09
CA TRP A 112 -13.55 5.25 3.15
C TRP A 112 -13.99 4.65 1.81
N GLN A 113 -14.48 5.45 0.88
CA GLN A 113 -14.93 4.96 -0.44
C GLN A 113 -13.78 4.31 -1.23
N PRO A 114 -12.66 5.00 -1.51
CA PRO A 114 -11.50 4.37 -2.14
C PRO A 114 -10.86 3.31 -1.23
N PHE A 115 -10.87 3.48 0.10
CA PHE A 115 -10.36 2.45 1.01
C PHE A 115 -11.03 1.09 0.76
N VAL A 116 -12.36 1.06 0.75
CA VAL A 116 -13.14 -0.18 0.58
C VAL A 116 -13.02 -0.73 -0.83
N LYS A 117 -12.90 0.14 -1.84
CA LYS A 117 -12.68 -0.25 -3.24
C LYS A 117 -11.37 -1.03 -3.43
N TYR A 118 -10.31 -0.64 -2.73
CA TYR A 118 -8.96 -1.19 -2.92
C TYR A 118 -8.46 -2.10 -1.79
N TYR A 119 -9.21 -2.21 -0.69
CA TYR A 119 -8.94 -3.19 0.34
C TYR A 119 -9.04 -4.62 -0.22
N ASP A 120 -8.02 -5.43 0.01
CA ASP A 120 -7.98 -6.84 -0.36
C ASP A 120 -7.42 -7.66 0.82
N PRO A 121 -8.24 -8.54 1.45
CA PRO A 121 -7.78 -9.39 2.54
C PRO A 121 -6.65 -10.36 2.13
N LYS A 122 -6.48 -10.65 0.83
CA LYS A 122 -5.41 -11.53 0.33
C LYS A 122 -4.02 -10.91 0.45
N MET A 123 -3.92 -9.60 0.71
CA MET A 123 -2.63 -8.94 1.00
C MET A 123 -2.06 -9.32 2.37
N ASN A 124 -2.85 -9.94 3.25
CA ASN A 124 -2.43 -10.41 4.58
C ASN A 124 -1.82 -9.33 5.49
N PHE A 125 -2.25 -8.07 5.32
CA PHE A 125 -1.91 -6.99 6.25
C PHE A 125 -2.98 -6.87 7.33
N VAL A 126 -2.71 -7.45 8.51
CA VAL A 126 -3.60 -7.40 9.68
C VAL A 126 -4.04 -5.97 10.04
N GLU A 127 -3.15 -5.01 9.80
CA GLU A 127 -3.46 -3.59 9.99
C GLU A 127 -4.66 -3.13 9.13
N LEU A 128 -4.67 -3.49 7.85
CA LEU A 128 -5.77 -3.16 6.95
C LEU A 128 -7.04 -3.92 7.30
N ASP A 129 -6.92 -5.17 7.75
CA ASP A 129 -8.07 -5.95 8.22
C ASP A 129 -8.75 -5.28 9.43
N CYS A 130 -7.95 -4.75 10.36
CA CYS A 130 -8.45 -3.98 11.50
C CYS A 130 -9.11 -2.66 11.09
N LEU A 131 -8.51 -1.91 10.15
CA LEU A 131 -9.09 -0.68 9.61
C LEU A 131 -10.41 -0.96 8.86
N TYR A 132 -10.48 -2.05 8.09
CA TYR A 132 -11.71 -2.47 7.44
C TYR A 132 -12.78 -2.91 8.44
N GLY A 133 -12.40 -3.60 9.52
CA GLY A 133 -13.30 -3.92 10.63
C GLY A 133 -13.86 -2.67 11.31
N GLN A 134 -13.03 -1.63 11.51
CA GLN A 134 -13.47 -0.34 12.02
C GLN A 134 -14.47 0.33 11.07
N TYR A 135 -14.20 0.31 9.76
CA TYR A 135 -15.15 0.78 8.75
C TYR A 135 -16.50 0.04 8.86
N GLN A 136 -16.49 -1.29 9.00
CA GLN A 136 -17.71 -2.09 9.13
C GLN A 136 -18.55 -1.64 10.33
N LEU A 137 -17.95 -1.48 11.51
CA LEU A 137 -18.67 -1.03 12.71
C LEU A 137 -19.25 0.38 12.56
N ASN A 138 -18.47 1.29 11.96
CA ASN A 138 -18.89 2.68 11.74
C ASN A 138 -19.99 2.82 10.67
N ASN A 139 -20.17 1.83 9.80
CA ASN A 139 -21.14 1.85 8.69
C ASN A 139 -22.29 0.86 8.91
N ASN A 140 -22.67 0.62 10.17
CA ASN A 140 -23.79 -0.25 10.57
C ASN A 140 -23.69 -1.72 10.13
N LYS A 141 -22.51 -2.20 9.71
CA LYS A 141 -22.24 -3.62 9.39
C LYS A 141 -21.76 -4.35 10.64
N ARG A 142 -22.58 -4.33 11.70
CA ARG A 142 -22.18 -4.78 13.04
C ARG A 142 -21.87 -6.27 13.09
N ALA A 143 -22.67 -7.10 12.44
CA ALA A 143 -22.48 -8.55 12.45
C ALA A 143 -21.12 -8.93 11.83
N GLU A 144 -20.81 -8.34 10.68
CA GLU A 144 -19.55 -8.52 9.97
C GLU A 144 -18.37 -7.97 10.77
N GLY A 145 -18.50 -6.76 11.32
CA GLY A 145 -17.47 -6.16 12.16
C GLY A 145 -17.18 -6.97 13.43
N TYR A 146 -18.21 -7.55 14.07
CA TYR A 146 -18.00 -8.42 15.24
C TYR A 146 -17.33 -9.74 14.87
N ALA A 147 -17.71 -10.34 13.74
CA ALA A 147 -17.05 -11.55 13.25
C ALA A 147 -15.57 -11.28 12.90
N SER A 148 -15.27 -10.16 12.24
CA SER A 148 -13.91 -9.71 11.95
C SER A 148 -13.10 -9.48 13.22
N ALA A 149 -13.68 -8.79 14.21
CA ALA A 149 -13.03 -8.52 15.50
C ALA A 149 -12.69 -9.81 16.22
N GLU A 150 -13.62 -10.76 16.30
CA GLU A 150 -13.39 -12.04 16.93
C GLU A 150 -12.30 -12.85 16.23
N LYS A 151 -12.33 -12.92 14.90
CA LYS A 151 -11.30 -13.59 14.10
C LYS A 151 -9.91 -13.00 14.35
N LEU A 152 -9.78 -11.67 14.33
CA LEU A 152 -8.49 -10.99 14.51
C LEU A 152 -8.01 -11.04 15.96
N TRP A 153 -8.93 -11.02 16.94
CA TRP A 153 -8.61 -11.06 18.36
C TRP A 153 -7.99 -12.38 18.81
N MET A 154 -8.42 -13.51 18.23
CA MET A 154 -8.04 -14.86 18.66
C MET A 154 -6.63 -15.26 18.22
N THR A 155 -5.61 -14.57 18.74
CA THR A 155 -4.19 -14.81 18.47
C THR A 155 -3.31 -14.50 19.69
N GLY A 156 -2.21 -15.25 19.83
CA GLY A 156 -1.18 -15.00 20.85
C GLY A 156 -0.15 -13.93 20.47
N LYS A 157 -0.28 -13.34 19.28
CA LYS A 157 0.64 -12.31 18.79
C LYS A 157 0.17 -10.91 19.19
N THR A 158 1.14 -10.02 19.40
CA THR A 158 0.88 -8.58 19.46
C THR A 158 0.43 -8.12 18.07
N LEU A 159 -0.66 -7.34 18.03
CA LEU A 159 -1.25 -6.85 16.79
C LEU A 159 -0.84 -5.39 16.55
N PRO A 160 -0.95 -4.87 15.31
CA PRO A 160 -0.68 -3.47 15.02
C PRO A 160 -1.57 -2.52 15.83
N ALA A 161 -1.06 -1.34 16.18
CA ALA A 161 -1.80 -0.32 16.93
C ALA A 161 -3.10 0.14 16.25
N ALA A 162 -3.19 0.04 14.91
CA ALA A 162 -4.41 0.32 14.17
C ALA A 162 -5.60 -0.56 14.60
N CYS A 163 -5.34 -1.71 15.24
CA CYS A 163 -6.38 -2.60 15.77
C CYS A 163 -6.97 -2.11 17.10
N ASP A 164 -6.30 -1.21 17.82
CA ASP A 164 -6.70 -0.84 19.18
C ASP A 164 -8.05 -0.11 19.17
N GLY A 165 -8.24 0.84 18.26
CA GLY A 165 -9.51 1.55 18.09
C GLY A 165 -10.66 0.62 17.71
N PHE A 166 -10.40 -0.36 16.84
CA PHE A 166 -11.38 -1.35 16.43
C PHE A 166 -11.80 -2.26 17.61
N PHE A 167 -10.84 -2.80 18.37
CA PHE A 167 -11.15 -3.63 19.54
C PHE A 167 -11.78 -2.84 20.69
N ALA A 168 -11.43 -1.56 20.86
CA ALA A 168 -12.07 -0.69 21.82
C ALA A 168 -13.57 -0.50 21.51
N GLN A 169 -13.93 -0.28 20.25
CA GLN A 169 -15.34 -0.20 19.83
C GLN A 169 -16.07 -1.52 20.05
N TRP A 170 -15.44 -2.65 19.70
CA TRP A 170 -15.99 -3.98 19.93
C TRP A 170 -16.21 -4.28 21.41
N ALA A 171 -15.28 -3.85 22.27
CA ALA A 171 -15.39 -3.96 23.72
C ALA A 171 -16.49 -3.07 24.30
N ALA A 172 -16.60 -1.82 23.84
CA ALA A 172 -17.65 -0.88 24.25
C ALA A 172 -19.05 -1.40 23.89
N ALA A 173 -19.17 -2.19 22.82
CA ALA A 173 -20.39 -2.89 22.45
C ALA A 173 -20.68 -4.16 23.27
N GLY A 174 -19.90 -4.44 24.32
CA GLY A 174 -20.07 -5.61 25.21
C GLY A 174 -19.64 -6.95 24.61
N GLN A 175 -19.06 -6.95 23.40
CA GLN A 175 -18.74 -8.18 22.68
C GLN A 175 -17.40 -8.80 23.09
N LEU A 176 -16.46 -7.99 23.60
CA LEU A 176 -15.20 -8.48 24.16
C LEU A 176 -15.39 -8.91 25.62
N THR A 177 -15.97 -10.10 25.78
CA THR A 177 -16.22 -10.70 27.09
C THR A 177 -14.93 -11.05 27.82
N GLU A 178 -15.02 -11.20 29.14
CA GLU A 178 -13.89 -11.69 29.95
C GLU A 178 -13.36 -13.03 29.44
N GLN A 179 -14.25 -13.93 29.01
CA GLN A 179 -13.87 -15.23 28.46
C GLN A 179 -13.03 -15.10 27.18
N LYS A 180 -13.34 -14.14 26.31
CA LYS A 180 -12.57 -13.88 25.08
C LYS A 180 -11.19 -13.27 25.39
N ARG A 181 -11.09 -12.42 26.42
CA ARG A 181 -9.79 -11.92 26.94
C ARG A 181 -8.95 -13.07 27.50
N TRP A 182 -9.58 -13.95 28.27
CA TRP A 182 -8.94 -15.13 28.85
C TRP A 182 -8.41 -16.10 27.78
N GLN A 183 -9.21 -16.39 26.76
CA GLN A 183 -8.79 -17.20 25.62
C GLN A 183 -7.55 -16.61 24.93
N ARG A 184 -7.54 -15.29 24.69
CA ARG A 184 -6.37 -14.62 24.10
C ARG A 184 -5.16 -14.66 25.05
N ALA A 185 -5.35 -14.51 26.35
CA ALA A 185 -4.27 -14.63 27.33
C ALA A 185 -3.61 -16.03 27.31
N LYS A 186 -4.42 -17.09 27.18
CA LYS A 186 -3.94 -18.47 26.95
C LYS A 186 -3.11 -18.58 25.67
N LEU A 187 -3.62 -18.08 24.56
CA LEU A 187 -2.90 -18.10 23.28
C LEU A 187 -1.57 -17.34 23.38
N ALA A 188 -1.54 -16.19 24.07
CA ALA A 188 -0.33 -15.40 24.28
C ALA A 188 0.70 -16.15 25.13
N ALA A 189 0.28 -16.79 26.22
CA ALA A 189 1.15 -17.62 27.06
C ALA A 189 1.71 -18.82 26.27
N GLN A 190 0.86 -19.53 25.51
CA GLN A 190 1.29 -20.64 24.64
C GLN A 190 2.31 -20.20 23.58
N ALA A 191 2.16 -18.99 23.04
CA ALA A 191 3.11 -18.39 22.12
C ALA A 191 4.35 -17.79 22.81
N ARG A 192 4.51 -17.95 24.13
CA ARG A 192 5.56 -17.35 24.97
C ARG A 192 5.63 -15.82 24.90
N ASN A 193 4.52 -15.18 24.53
CA ASN A 193 4.38 -13.73 24.53
C ASN A 193 3.88 -13.27 25.91
N TYR A 194 4.77 -13.35 26.91
CA TYR A 194 4.43 -13.05 28.30
C TYR A 194 4.08 -11.58 28.55
N SER A 195 4.60 -10.66 27.75
CA SER A 195 4.22 -9.24 27.82
C SER A 195 2.72 -9.08 27.51
N LEU A 196 2.27 -9.62 26.37
CA LEU A 196 0.85 -9.60 26.01
C LEU A 196 -0.01 -10.39 27.00
N ALA A 197 0.45 -11.58 27.42
CA ALA A 197 -0.28 -12.41 28.38
C ALA A 197 -0.54 -11.66 29.70
N ASN A 198 0.49 -11.01 30.27
CA ASN A 198 0.36 -10.20 31.47
C ASN A 198 -0.61 -9.03 31.28
N THR A 199 -0.50 -8.30 30.17
CA THR A 199 -1.44 -7.20 29.86
C THR A 199 -2.89 -7.70 29.82
N LEU A 200 -3.14 -8.84 29.18
CA LEU A 200 -4.49 -9.40 29.08
C LEU A 200 -4.99 -9.91 30.43
N VAL A 201 -4.15 -10.60 31.20
CA VAL A 201 -4.48 -11.09 32.55
C VAL A 201 -4.82 -9.93 33.49
N ASN A 202 -4.08 -8.82 33.43
CA ASN A 202 -4.36 -7.63 34.22
C ASN A 202 -5.67 -6.94 33.85
N SER A 203 -6.24 -7.26 32.67
CA SER A 203 -7.56 -6.77 32.24
C SER A 203 -8.72 -7.73 32.58
N LEU A 204 -8.43 -8.87 33.23
CA LEU A 204 -9.45 -9.80 33.71
C LEU A 204 -10.00 -9.32 35.06
N ASN A 205 -11.26 -9.65 35.30
CA ASN A 205 -11.97 -9.40 36.55
C ASN A 205 -12.02 -10.69 37.37
N SER A 206 -13.01 -11.56 37.12
CA SER A 206 -13.20 -12.82 37.83
C SER A 206 -12.12 -13.88 37.56
N LEU A 207 -11.48 -13.85 36.39
CA LEU A 207 -10.47 -14.83 35.97
C LEU A 207 -9.02 -14.39 36.26
N ALA A 208 -8.82 -13.25 36.92
CA ALA A 208 -7.48 -12.73 37.21
C ALA A 208 -6.59 -13.71 38.01
N PRO A 209 -7.08 -14.43 39.05
CA PRO A 209 -6.25 -15.41 39.77
C PRO A 209 -5.76 -16.55 38.88
N GLN A 210 -6.62 -17.11 38.04
CA GLN A 210 -6.29 -18.18 37.09
C GLN A 210 -5.32 -17.68 36.03
N GLY A 211 -5.47 -16.42 35.61
CA GLY A 211 -4.54 -15.76 34.69
C GLY A 211 -3.12 -15.61 35.25
N LYS A 212 -3.00 -15.20 36.51
CA LYS A 212 -1.69 -15.11 37.17
C LYS A 212 -1.03 -16.49 37.28
N LEU A 213 -1.80 -17.51 37.62
CA LEU A 213 -1.28 -18.88 37.69
C LEU A 213 -0.83 -19.38 36.31
N LEU A 214 -1.63 -19.15 35.26
CA LEU A 214 -1.27 -19.49 33.88
C LEU A 214 0.09 -18.92 33.49
N VAL A 215 0.31 -17.63 33.73
CA VAL A 215 1.57 -16.97 33.36
C VAL A 215 2.75 -17.46 34.21
N ALA A 216 2.52 -17.80 35.48
CA ALA A 216 3.57 -18.29 36.37
C ALA A 216 4.10 -19.69 36.02
N VAL A 217 3.29 -20.50 35.32
CA VAL A 217 3.61 -21.90 35.00
C VAL A 217 3.84 -22.18 33.51
N ALA A 218 3.71 -21.16 32.64
CA ALA A 218 3.85 -21.27 31.18
C ALA A 218 5.27 -20.99 30.69
#